data_AF-A0A367LXD3-F1
#
_entry.id   AF-A0A367LXD3-F1
#
_cell.length_a   1.000
_cell.length_b   1.000
_cell.length_c   1.000
_cell.angle_alpha   90.00
_cell.angle_beta   90.00
_cell.angle_gamma   90.00
#
_symmetry.space_group_name_H-M   'P 1'
#
loop_
_entity.id
_entity.type
_entity.pdbx_description
1 polymer ?
#
loop_
_entity_poly.entity_id
_entity_poly.type
_entity_poly.pdbx_seq_one_letter_code
_entity_poly.pdbx_strand_id
1 'polypeptide(L)' 'RLVRSGRLDPIPYFRRHTRGDWGDVNVQQWQANSTALQSGASLASHYVIHPGLAIRIVTDAERRATVIVLPSED' A
#
# COMPACT_ATOMS: atom_id res chain seq x y z
N ARG A 1 -13.69 -6.27 -7.52
CA ARG A 1 -15.16 -6.32 -7.26
C ARG A 1 -15.61 -5.33 -6.17
N LEU A 2 -14.86 -5.16 -5.07
CA LEU A 2 -15.23 -4.32 -3.92
C LEU A 2 -15.31 -2.81 -4.23
N VAL A 3 -14.25 -2.25 -4.83
CA VAL A 3 -14.16 -0.82 -5.18
C VAL A 3 -15.27 -0.43 -6.16
N ARG A 4 -15.43 -1.19 -7.25
CA ARG A 4 -16.51 -0.95 -8.24
C ARG A 4 -17.92 -1.04 -7.66
N SER A 5 -18.11 -1.82 -6.60
CA SER A 5 -19.40 -1.95 -5.90
C SER A 5 -19.63 -0.91 -4.79
N GLY A 6 -18.68 0.01 -4.57
CA GLY A 6 -18.74 1.01 -3.50
C GLY A 6 -18.56 0.46 -2.08
N ARG A 7 -18.16 -0.81 -1.93
CA ARG A 7 -18.01 -1.48 -0.62
C ARG A 7 -16.63 -1.24 0.02
N LEU A 8 -15.71 -0.66 -0.74
CA LEU A 8 -14.38 -0.29 -0.27
C LEU A 8 -13.96 1.00 -0.96
N ASP A 9 -13.70 2.04 -0.18
CA ASP A 9 -13.00 3.23 -0.66
C ASP A 9 -11.49 3.05 -0.41
N PRO A 10 -10.65 2.93 -1.45
CA PRO A 10 -9.21 2.75 -1.29
C PRO A 10 -8.46 4.07 -1.06
N ILE A 11 -9.10 5.23 -1.29
CA ILE A 11 -8.43 6.55 -1.26
C ILE A 11 -7.84 6.91 0.10
N PRO A 12 -8.49 6.63 1.26
CA PRO A 12 -7.90 6.89 2.56
C PRO A 12 -6.56 6.17 2.77
N TYR A 13 -6.45 4.93 2.30
CA TYR A 13 -5.24 4.11 2.41
C TYR A 13 -4.13 4.60 1.46
N PHE A 14 -4.50 5.01 0.25
CA PHE A 14 -3.56 5.68 -0.66
C PHE A 14 -2.97 6.95 -0.03
N ARG A 15 -3.81 7.78 0.61
CA ARG A 15 -3.35 8.98 1.32
C ARG A 15 -2.38 8.65 2.45
N ARG A 16 -2.61 7.57 3.20
CA ARG A 16 -1.68 7.08 4.23
C ARG A 16 -0.33 6.71 3.61
N HIS A 17 -0.34 5.93 2.52
CA HIS A 17 0.88 5.52 1.81
C HIS A 17 1.72 6.73 1.37
N THR A 18 1.08 7.73 0.75
CA THR A 18 1.78 8.96 0.30
C THR A 18 2.40 9.78 1.44
N ARG A 19 1.96 9.56 2.68
CA ARG A 19 2.47 10.24 3.88
C ARG A 19 3.52 9.42 4.64
N GLY A 20 3.92 8.26 4.11
CA GLY A 20 4.86 7.37 4.77
C GLY A 20 4.24 6.52 5.89
N ASP A 21 2.91 6.48 5.99
CA ASP A 21 2.24 5.53 6.86
C ASP A 21 2.12 4.20 6.11
N TRP A 22 2.98 3.24 6.46
CA TRP A 22 3.08 1.96 5.77
C TRP A 22 2.03 0.93 6.20
N GLY A 23 1.23 1.25 7.21
CA GLY A 23 0.20 0.37 7.75
C GLY A 23 0.75 -0.82 8.54
N ASP A 24 0.08 -1.95 8.37
CA ASP A 24 0.30 -3.22 9.07
C ASP A 24 1.47 -3.99 8.44
N VAL A 25 2.67 -3.42 8.55
CA VAL A 25 3.93 -4.02 8.08
C VAL A 25 4.86 -4.31 9.26
N ASN A 26 5.77 -5.26 9.08
CA ASN A 26 6.79 -5.56 10.08
C ASN A 26 7.94 -4.53 10.06
N VAL A 27 8.80 -4.59 11.08
CA VAL A 27 9.96 -3.67 11.24
C VAL A 27 10.89 -3.71 10.02
N GLN A 28 11.12 -4.89 9.44
CA GLN A 28 11.99 -5.04 8.28
C GLN A 28 11.44 -4.29 7.06
N GLN A 29 10.15 -4.41 6.78
CA GLN A 29 9.48 -3.71 5.68
C GLN A 29 9.44 -2.20 5.93
N TRP A 30 9.22 -1.79 7.19
CA TRP A 30 9.28 -0.37 7.56
C TRP A 30 10.66 0.21 7.25
N GLN A 31 11.72 -0.51 7.63
CA GLN A 31 13.10 -0.12 7.35
C GLN A 31 13.39 -0.12 5.85
N ALA A 32 12.89 -1.13 5.12
CA ALA A 32 13.04 -1.22 3.67
C ALA A 32 12.42 -0.01 2.96
N ASN A 33 11.21 0.40 3.34
CA ASN A 33 10.57 1.61 2.79
C ASN A 33 11.37 2.87 3.13
N SER A 34 11.91 2.98 4.35
CA SER A 34 12.69 4.14 4.77
C SER A 34 14.00 4.28 4.00
N THR A 35 14.66 3.16 3.70
CA THR A 35 15.82 3.13 2.79
C THR A 35 15.38 3.45 1.36
N ALA A 36 14.25 2.90 0.90
CA ALA A 36 13.71 3.10 -0.43
C ALA A 36 13.30 4.56 -0.72
N LEU A 37 12.90 5.32 0.30
CA LEU A 37 12.68 6.76 0.19
C LEU A 37 13.95 7.52 -0.20
N GLN A 38 15.12 7.03 0.20
CA GLN A 38 16.42 7.65 -0.10
C GLN A 38 17.04 7.10 -1.39
N SER A 39 16.92 5.80 -1.61
CA SER A 39 17.54 5.12 -2.76
C SER A 39 16.70 5.16 -4.04
N GLY A 40 15.42 5.53 -3.95
CA GLY A 40 14.48 5.43 -5.07
C GLY A 40 14.00 4.01 -5.35
N ALA A 41 14.21 3.03 -4.46
CA ALA A 41 13.61 1.71 -4.62
C ALA A 41 12.07 1.76 -4.47
N SER A 42 11.34 0.74 -4.91
CA SER A 42 9.88 0.68 -4.79
C SER A 42 9.42 0.72 -3.32
N LEU A 43 8.25 1.30 -3.09
CA LEU A 43 7.60 1.38 -1.77
C LEU A 43 6.43 0.42 -1.71
N ALA A 44 6.20 -0.20 -0.56
CA ALA A 44 5.05 -1.07 -0.35
C ALA A 44 4.38 -0.81 1.01
N SER A 45 3.06 -0.73 1.01
CA SER A 45 2.24 -0.67 2.22
C SER A 45 1.23 -1.78 2.25
N HIS A 46 0.83 -2.14 3.46
CA HIS A 46 -0.17 -3.16 3.71
C HIS A 46 -1.16 -2.62 4.74
N TYR A 47 -2.46 -2.74 4.47
CA TYR A 47 -3.49 -2.24 5.40
C TYR A 47 -4.55 -3.32 5.61
N VAL A 48 -4.74 -3.71 6.86
CA VAL A 48 -5.85 -4.56 7.27
C VAL A 48 -7.08 -3.68 7.48
N ILE A 49 -8.13 -3.93 6.70
CA ILE A 49 -9.39 -3.19 6.79
C ILE A 49 -10.29 -3.84 7.84
N HIS A 50 -10.43 -5.17 7.76
CA HIS A 50 -11.07 -6.01 8.76
C HIS A 50 -10.55 -7.46 8.60
N PRO A 51 -10.84 -8.39 9.52
CA PRO A 51 -10.43 -9.79 9.36
C PRO A 51 -10.85 -10.35 8.00
N GLY A 52 -9.89 -10.88 7.24
CA GLY A 52 -10.10 -11.43 5.88
C GLY A 52 -10.14 -10.41 4.74
N LEU A 53 -9.98 -9.10 5.01
CA LEU A 53 -9.83 -8.08 3.98
C LEU A 53 -8.64 -7.16 4.31
N ALA A 54 -7.62 -7.25 3.46
CA ALA A 54 -6.49 -6.35 3.47
C ALA A 54 -6.24 -5.81 2.06
N ILE A 55 -5.50 -4.72 1.93
CA ILE A 55 -5.03 -4.23 0.63
C ILE A 55 -3.55 -3.95 0.68
N ARG A 56 -2.90 -4.09 -0.48
CA ARG A 56 -1.52 -3.65 -0.69
C ARG A 56 -1.50 -2.42 -1.57
N ILE A 57 -0.61 -1.49 -1.28
CA ILE A 57 -0.34 -0.33 -2.12
C ILE A 57 1.14 -0.32 -2.45
N VAL A 58 1.48 -0.32 -3.74
CA VAL A 58 2.85 -0.37 -4.21
C VAL A 58 3.11 0.83 -5.11
N THR A 59 4.17 1.58 -4.82
CA THR A 59 4.68 2.62 -5.71
C THR A 59 6.00 2.16 -6.30
N ASP A 60 6.15 2.24 -7.62
CA ASP A 60 7.36 1.81 -8.31
C ASP A 60 8.58 2.68 -7.98
N ALA A 61 9.78 2.17 -8.30
CA ALA A 61 11.05 2.81 -8.02
C ALA A 61 11.13 4.24 -8.61
N GLU A 62 10.62 4.41 -9.83
CA GLU A 62 10.62 5.70 -10.52
C GLU A 62 9.49 6.65 -10.06
N ARG A 63 8.65 6.21 -9.10
CA ARG A 63 7.47 6.95 -8.60
C ARG A 63 6.50 7.38 -9.70
N ARG A 64 6.45 6.64 -10.80
CA ARG A 64 5.58 6.91 -11.96
C ARG A 64 4.22 6.25 -11.82
N ALA A 65 4.14 5.17 -11.05
CA ALA A 65 2.92 4.43 -10.87
C ALA A 65 2.73 4.02 -9.41
N THR A 66 1.50 4.20 -8.92
CA THR A 66 1.04 3.59 -7.68
C THR A 66 -0.13 2.65 -7.99
N VAL A 67 0.01 1.40 -7.60
CA VAL A 67 -0.99 0.35 -7.81
C VAL A 67 -1.58 -0.04 -6.46
N ILE A 68 -2.90 -0.16 -6.41
CA ILE A 68 -3.64 -0.69 -5.25
C ILE A 68 -4.07 -2.11 -5.62
N VAL A 69 -3.63 -3.10 -4.84
CA VAL A 69 -3.89 -4.52 -5.07
C VAL A 69 -4.90 -5.02 -4.03
N LEU A 70 -6.01 -5.57 -4.52
CA LEU A 70 -7.04 -6.22 -3.70
C LEU A 70 -6.76 -7.73 -3.58
N PRO A 71 -7.21 -8.41 -2.51
CA PRO A 71 -6.96 -9.85 -2.31
C PRO A 71 -7.56 -10.76 -3.38
N SER A 72 -8.55 -10.27 -4.14
CA SER A 72 -9.14 -11.01 -5.26
C SER A 72 -8.35 -10.87 -6.57
N GLU A 73 -7.26 -10.10 -6.55
CA GLU A 73 -6.41 -9.78 -7.70
C GLU A 73 -4.97 -10.31 -7.54
N ASP A 74 -4.68 -11.02 -6.43
CA ASP A 74 -3.46 -11.85 -6.28
C ASP A 74 -3.64 -13.21 -6.97
#